data_AF-A0A834WC57-F1
#
_entry.id   AF-A0A834WC57-F1
#
_cell.length_a   1.000
_cell.length_b   1.000
_cell.length_c   1.000
_cell.angle_alpha   90.00
_cell.angle_beta   90.00
_cell.angle_gamma   90.00
#
_symmetry.space_group_name_H-M   'P 1'
#
loop_
_entity.id
_entity.type
_entity.pdbx_description
1 polymer ?
#
loop_
_entity_poly.entity_id
_entity_poly.type
_entity_poly.pdbx_seq_one_letter_code
_entity_poly.pdbx_strand_id
1 'polypeptide(L)'
;MFPGAAHGWTVRYNEDDPEAVKAAEEAHQDMLNWFDNVFILMDQVALNTNGGGGHVDKIDGLDTYVTGPVNSKLAVLVISDMMGYESPLLRKVADKLANAGYYTVVLDFFYGDPWDPENPDRPIPSWRKITNRFDKTVEDAKHIIEALKGKGVSSVGAAGFCWGGKIVVALSKPGLTKLSPLISLSGVEVPIAILAGELDTICPPERVKQYEQALAAKPEDDPEAVKAAEEAHQDMLNWFDKYLK
;
A
#
# COMPACT_ATOMS: atom_id res chain seq x y z
N MET A 1 -14.46 -1.99 -5.90
CA MET A 1 -15.44 -1.04 -5.28
C MET A 1 -16.19 -1.73 -4.15
N PHE A 2 -16.16 -1.15 -2.94
CA PHE A 2 -16.85 -1.64 -1.75
C PHE A 2 -18.10 -0.79 -1.47
N PRO A 3 -19.34 -1.36 -1.50
CA PRO A 3 -20.57 -0.62 -1.24
C PRO A 3 -20.60 0.01 0.16
N GLY A 4 -21.15 1.21 0.29
CA GLY A 4 -21.28 1.94 1.56
C GLY A 4 -19.96 2.37 2.24
N ALA A 5 -18.80 1.92 1.77
CA ALA A 5 -17.51 2.20 2.39
C ALA A 5 -17.05 3.65 2.13
N ALA A 6 -16.76 4.39 3.20
CA ALA A 6 -16.17 5.73 3.16
C ALA A 6 -14.64 5.69 3.21
N HIS A 7 -13.98 6.83 2.99
CA HIS A 7 -12.50 6.91 2.96
C HIS A 7 -11.83 6.31 4.21
N GLY A 8 -10.84 5.44 4.01
CA GLY A 8 -10.07 4.82 5.11
C GLY A 8 -10.74 3.62 5.80
N TRP A 9 -11.89 3.13 5.32
CA TRP A 9 -12.65 2.00 5.91
C TRP A 9 -11.83 0.75 6.23
N THR A 10 -10.71 0.49 5.56
CA THR A 10 -9.84 -0.67 5.86
C THR A 10 -9.01 -0.50 7.13
N VAL A 11 -8.64 0.73 7.51
CA VAL A 11 -7.70 0.98 8.63
C VAL A 11 -8.17 2.05 9.62
N ARG A 12 -9.41 2.54 9.46
CA ARG A 12 -10.09 3.53 10.33
C ARG A 12 -11.57 3.21 10.58
N TYR A 13 -11.98 1.94 10.45
CA TYR A 13 -13.34 1.50 10.79
C TYR A 13 -13.57 1.53 12.31
N ASN A 14 -14.85 1.62 12.71
CA ASN A 14 -15.24 1.38 14.09
C ASN A 14 -15.29 -0.13 14.36
N GLU A 15 -14.57 -0.61 15.39
CA GLU A 15 -14.58 -2.04 15.75
C GLU A 15 -15.89 -2.48 16.41
N ASP A 16 -16.68 -1.53 16.95
CA ASP A 16 -18.02 -1.78 17.50
C ASP A 16 -19.14 -1.79 16.43
N ASP A 17 -18.82 -1.57 15.15
CA ASP A 17 -19.77 -1.62 14.02
C ASP A 17 -19.55 -2.90 13.18
N PRO A 18 -20.43 -3.92 13.28
CA PRO A 18 -20.23 -5.19 12.59
C PRO A 18 -20.19 -5.11 11.07
N GLU A 19 -20.89 -4.16 10.44
CA GLU A 19 -20.87 -4.02 8.98
C GLU A 19 -19.62 -3.27 8.52
N ALA A 20 -19.13 -2.29 9.30
CA ALA A 20 -17.84 -1.64 9.03
C ALA A 20 -16.66 -2.62 9.22
N VAL A 21 -16.69 -3.43 10.29
CA VAL A 21 -15.73 -4.54 10.50
C VAL A 21 -15.77 -5.49 9.31
N LYS A 22 -16.95 -5.97 8.90
CA LYS A 22 -17.11 -6.91 7.79
C LYS A 22 -16.60 -6.33 6.47
N ALA A 23 -16.95 -5.08 6.13
CA ALA A 23 -16.47 -4.44 4.90
C ALA A 23 -14.94 -4.24 4.89
N ALA A 24 -14.33 -4.06 6.06
CA ALA A 24 -12.88 -4.06 6.22
C ALA A 24 -12.30 -5.47 6.05
N GLU A 25 -12.87 -6.50 6.70
CA GLU A 25 -12.42 -7.90 6.56
C GLU A 25 -12.52 -8.43 5.12
N GLU A 26 -13.61 -8.14 4.41
CA GLU A 26 -13.77 -8.49 2.98
C GLU A 26 -12.66 -7.84 2.13
N ALA A 27 -12.36 -6.55 2.36
CA ALA A 27 -11.26 -5.86 1.70
C ALA A 27 -9.87 -6.42 2.08
N HIS A 28 -9.67 -6.85 3.32
CA HIS A 28 -8.44 -7.51 3.73
C HIS A 28 -8.28 -8.91 3.11
N GLN A 29 -9.37 -9.64 2.90
CA GLN A 29 -9.31 -10.94 2.23
C GLN A 29 -9.06 -10.77 0.72
N ASP A 30 -9.66 -9.79 0.05
CA ASP A 30 -9.35 -9.47 -1.34
C ASP A 30 -7.88 -9.06 -1.53
N MET A 31 -7.32 -8.28 -0.60
CA MET A 31 -5.89 -7.96 -0.57
C MET A 31 -5.01 -9.22 -0.47
N LEU A 32 -5.32 -10.14 0.45
CA LEU A 32 -4.57 -11.38 0.64
C LEU A 32 -4.66 -12.28 -0.60
N ASN A 33 -5.89 -12.54 -1.07
CA ASN A 33 -6.17 -13.31 -2.28
C ASN A 33 -5.36 -12.78 -3.47
N TRP A 34 -5.24 -11.46 -3.59
CA TRP A 34 -4.48 -10.85 -4.67
C TRP A 34 -2.96 -11.06 -4.53
N PHE A 35 -2.39 -10.83 -3.35
CA PHE A 35 -0.95 -11.11 -3.10
C PHE A 35 -0.61 -12.58 -3.35
N ASP A 36 -1.44 -13.51 -2.84
CA ASP A 36 -1.27 -14.95 -3.05
C ASP A 36 -1.18 -15.25 -4.55
N ASN A 37 -2.16 -14.79 -5.35
CA ASN A 37 -2.18 -15.00 -6.79
C ASN A 37 -0.93 -14.43 -7.49
N VAL A 38 -0.50 -13.20 -7.14
CA VAL A 38 0.66 -12.56 -7.80
C VAL A 38 1.97 -13.26 -7.44
N PHE A 39 2.23 -13.56 -6.17
CA PHE A 39 3.47 -14.23 -5.78
C PHE A 39 3.52 -15.70 -6.22
N ILE A 40 2.40 -16.42 -6.27
CA ILE A 40 2.33 -17.77 -6.86
C ILE A 40 2.71 -17.72 -8.36
N LEU A 41 2.21 -16.72 -9.10
CA LEU A 41 2.56 -16.53 -10.52
C LEU A 41 4.02 -16.12 -10.75
N MET A 42 4.65 -15.41 -9.81
CA MET A 42 6.02 -14.89 -9.96
C MET A 42 7.12 -15.83 -9.44
N ASP A 43 6.89 -16.55 -8.33
CA ASP A 43 7.97 -17.22 -7.57
C ASP A 43 7.71 -18.74 -7.32
N GLN A 44 6.49 -19.23 -7.56
CA GLN A 44 6.05 -20.63 -7.27
C GLN A 44 6.33 -21.12 -5.82
N VAL A 45 6.51 -20.20 -4.87
CA VAL A 45 6.84 -20.51 -3.46
C VAL A 45 5.61 -20.98 -2.69
N ALA A 46 5.76 -22.05 -1.91
CA ALA A 46 4.76 -22.47 -0.94
C ALA A 46 4.80 -21.57 0.32
N LEU A 47 3.67 -20.94 0.64
CA LEU A 47 3.48 -20.12 1.83
C LEU A 47 3.58 -20.98 3.11
N ASN A 48 4.18 -20.43 4.17
CA ASN A 48 4.48 -21.17 5.41
C ASN A 48 3.91 -20.43 6.63
N THR A 49 2.75 -20.88 7.09
CA THR A 49 1.88 -20.17 8.04
C THR A 49 2.33 -20.36 9.49
N ASN A 50 3.23 -19.49 9.97
CA ASN A 50 3.62 -19.39 11.38
C ASN A 50 3.89 -17.92 11.77
N GLY A 51 2.83 -17.11 11.78
CA GLY A 51 2.89 -15.73 12.25
C GLY A 51 2.97 -15.67 13.79
N GLY A 52 4.14 -15.30 14.31
CA GLY A 52 4.25 -14.76 15.68
C GLY A 52 3.82 -13.29 15.69
N GLY A 53 3.34 -12.79 16.84
CA GLY A 53 2.97 -11.38 16.98
C GLY A 53 4.16 -10.44 16.73
N GLY A 54 3.92 -9.36 15.98
CA GLY A 54 4.96 -8.42 15.59
C GLY A 54 5.51 -7.54 16.71
N HIS A 55 6.65 -6.91 16.43
CA HIS A 55 7.35 -5.99 17.32
C HIS A 55 7.92 -4.80 16.54
N VAL A 56 8.42 -3.76 17.22
CA VAL A 56 9.16 -2.68 16.56
C VAL A 56 10.66 -3.00 16.57
N ASP A 57 11.29 -2.89 15.41
CA ASP A 57 12.74 -3.03 15.16
C ASP A 57 13.20 -1.88 14.22
N LYS A 58 14.50 -1.69 14.04
CA LYS A 58 15.06 -0.70 13.11
C LYS A 58 15.56 -1.33 11.82
N ILE A 59 14.92 -0.98 10.71
CA ILE A 59 15.42 -1.30 9.35
C ILE A 59 15.95 0.00 8.72
N ASP A 60 17.21 -0.01 8.31
CA ASP A 60 17.96 1.16 7.79
C ASP A 60 17.83 2.43 8.66
N GLY A 61 17.76 2.24 9.98
CA GLY A 61 17.59 3.30 10.98
C GLY A 61 16.14 3.72 11.27
N LEU A 62 15.20 3.45 10.37
CA LEU A 62 13.78 3.75 10.52
C LEU A 62 13.10 2.78 11.49
N ASP A 63 12.29 3.31 12.40
CA ASP A 63 11.43 2.48 13.26
C ASP A 63 10.37 1.78 12.41
N THR A 64 10.28 0.47 12.59
CA THR A 64 9.53 -0.43 11.71
C THR A 64 8.79 -1.46 12.55
N TYR A 65 7.47 -1.55 12.41
CA TYR A 65 6.74 -2.72 12.92
C TYR A 65 7.01 -3.91 12.00
N VAL A 66 7.64 -4.96 12.52
CA VAL A 66 8.00 -6.18 11.79
C VAL A 66 7.19 -7.37 12.30
N THR A 67 6.62 -8.15 11.39
CA THR A 67 5.77 -9.30 11.71
C THR A 67 5.88 -10.39 10.65
N GLY A 68 5.57 -11.64 11.02
CA GLY A 68 5.66 -12.81 10.14
C GLY A 68 7.02 -13.51 10.05
N PRO A 69 7.14 -14.56 9.23
CA PRO A 69 8.30 -15.44 9.21
C PRO A 69 9.56 -14.75 8.65
N VAL A 70 10.55 -14.51 9.52
CA VAL A 70 11.82 -13.81 9.21
C VAL A 70 12.68 -14.44 8.10
N ASN A 71 12.42 -15.70 7.73
CA ASN A 71 13.11 -16.42 6.66
C ASN A 71 12.31 -16.44 5.34
N SER A 72 11.18 -15.74 5.25
CA SER A 72 10.33 -15.74 4.05
C SER A 72 11.08 -15.16 2.85
N LYS A 73 10.77 -15.70 1.67
CA LYS A 73 11.27 -15.18 0.40
C LYS A 73 10.38 -14.08 -0.18
N LEU A 74 9.19 -13.93 0.39
CA LEU A 74 8.17 -12.97 -0.02
C LEU A 74 7.99 -11.97 1.12
N ALA A 75 8.22 -10.69 0.85
CA ALA A 75 8.01 -9.61 1.82
C ALA A 75 6.91 -8.64 1.37
N VAL A 76 6.22 -8.00 2.32
CA VAL A 76 5.23 -6.96 2.03
C VAL A 76 5.53 -5.71 2.85
N LEU A 77 5.75 -4.59 2.15
CA LEU A 77 5.92 -3.25 2.71
C LEU A 77 4.55 -2.57 2.85
N VAL A 78 4.06 -2.44 4.07
CA VAL A 78 2.82 -1.73 4.38
C VAL A 78 3.15 -0.25 4.63
N ILE A 79 2.51 0.63 3.86
CA ILE A 79 2.70 2.08 3.93
C ILE A 79 1.42 2.71 4.48
N SER A 80 1.54 3.37 5.64
CA SER A 80 0.41 3.90 6.39
C SER A 80 -0.34 5.02 5.66
N ASP A 81 -1.54 5.31 6.16
CA ASP A 81 -2.13 6.64 5.99
C ASP A 81 -1.33 7.71 6.75
N MET A 82 -1.80 8.96 6.68
CA MET A 82 -1.11 10.10 7.30
C MET A 82 -1.04 10.06 8.83
N MET A 83 -1.79 9.19 9.53
CA MET A 83 -1.71 9.01 10.99
C MET A 83 -0.67 7.94 11.40
N GLY A 84 0.13 7.43 10.47
CA GLY A 84 1.37 6.69 10.77
C GLY A 84 1.24 5.20 11.08
N TYR A 85 2.41 4.56 11.23
CA TYR A 85 2.61 3.11 11.40
C TYR A 85 2.13 2.54 12.74
N GLU A 86 1.73 3.39 13.68
CA GLU A 86 1.32 3.03 15.04
C GLU A 86 -0.13 2.57 15.15
N SER A 87 -0.94 2.84 14.11
CA SER A 87 -2.36 2.46 14.05
C SER A 87 -2.58 0.97 14.37
N PRO A 88 -3.35 0.62 15.42
CA PRO A 88 -3.64 -0.77 15.75
C PRO A 88 -4.35 -1.51 14.61
N LEU A 89 -5.23 -0.83 13.87
CA LEU A 89 -5.90 -1.41 12.71
C LEU A 89 -4.92 -1.69 11.55
N LEU A 90 -3.99 -0.78 11.28
CA LEU A 90 -2.93 -1.01 10.27
C LEU A 90 -2.00 -2.17 10.67
N ARG A 91 -1.65 -2.28 11.97
CA ARG A 91 -0.85 -3.40 12.48
C ARG A 91 -1.62 -4.74 12.38
N LYS A 92 -2.95 -4.75 12.61
CA LYS A 92 -3.82 -5.92 12.31
C LYS A 92 -3.79 -6.32 10.82
N VAL A 93 -3.68 -5.38 9.89
CA VAL A 93 -3.49 -5.71 8.45
C VAL A 93 -2.13 -6.36 8.21
N ALA A 94 -1.07 -5.82 8.83
CA ALA A 94 0.27 -6.39 8.73
C ALA A 94 0.36 -7.81 9.32
N ASP A 95 -0.30 -8.05 10.45
CA ASP A 95 -0.35 -9.37 11.08
C ASP A 95 -1.15 -10.40 10.24
N LYS A 96 -2.14 -9.98 9.43
CA LYS A 96 -2.82 -10.87 8.49
C LYS A 96 -1.89 -11.33 7.36
N LEU A 97 -1.10 -10.40 6.79
CA LEU A 97 -0.07 -10.71 5.80
C LEU A 97 1.01 -11.63 6.38
N ALA A 98 1.43 -11.39 7.62
CA ALA A 98 2.32 -12.29 8.37
C ALA A 98 1.77 -13.71 8.56
N ASN A 99 0.48 -13.83 8.89
CA ASN A 99 -0.18 -15.12 9.05
C ASN A 99 -0.33 -15.89 7.72
N ALA A 100 -0.47 -15.17 6.59
CA ALA A 100 -0.39 -15.74 5.24
C ALA A 100 1.06 -16.16 4.84
N GLY A 101 2.08 -15.81 5.62
CA GLY A 101 3.48 -16.24 5.40
C GLY A 101 4.40 -15.18 4.79
N TYR A 102 3.94 -13.94 4.63
CA TYR A 102 4.77 -12.82 4.19
C TYR A 102 5.62 -12.26 5.34
N TYR A 103 6.89 -11.94 5.07
CA TYR A 103 7.65 -11.10 6.01
C TYR A 103 7.19 -9.65 5.85
N THR A 104 6.42 -9.15 6.81
CA THR A 104 5.68 -7.90 6.65
C THR A 104 6.28 -6.79 7.49
N VAL A 105 6.45 -5.62 6.88
CA VAL A 105 7.10 -4.45 7.49
C VAL A 105 6.23 -3.20 7.35
N VAL A 106 6.02 -2.46 8.45
CA VAL A 106 5.26 -1.19 8.47
C VAL A 106 6.18 -0.09 8.98
N LEU A 107 6.55 0.86 8.12
CA LEU A 107 7.59 1.83 8.44
C LEU A 107 7.07 3.19 8.89
N ASP A 108 7.79 3.78 9.83
CA ASP A 108 7.64 5.18 10.21
C ASP A 108 8.26 6.14 9.18
N PHE A 109 7.57 6.30 8.06
CA PHE A 109 7.91 7.32 7.06
C PHE A 109 7.68 8.77 7.53
N PHE A 110 7.16 8.97 8.76
CA PHE A 110 6.96 10.28 9.36
C PHE A 110 7.98 10.62 10.47
N TYR A 111 8.90 9.72 10.82
CA TYR A 111 10.00 10.00 11.76
C TYR A 111 9.52 10.47 13.14
N GLY A 112 8.50 9.82 13.69
CA GLY A 112 7.83 10.18 14.94
C GLY A 112 6.83 11.33 14.82
N ASP A 113 6.55 11.81 13.60
CA ASP A 113 5.81 13.06 13.34
C ASP A 113 4.52 12.90 12.47
N PRO A 114 3.69 11.85 12.66
CA PRO A 114 2.47 11.64 11.87
C PRO A 114 1.40 12.73 12.13
N TRP A 115 0.33 12.74 11.34
CA TRP A 115 -0.81 13.61 11.59
C TRP A 115 -1.67 13.08 12.72
N ASP A 116 -1.81 13.89 13.77
CA ASP A 116 -2.71 13.66 14.88
C ASP A 116 -4.05 14.41 14.66
N PRO A 117 -5.19 13.70 14.55
CA PRO A 117 -6.50 14.34 14.42
C PRO A 117 -7.01 15.01 15.71
N GLU A 118 -6.46 14.66 16.88
CA GLU A 118 -6.83 15.25 18.17
C GLU A 118 -6.06 16.54 18.48
N ASN A 119 -5.08 16.92 17.64
CA ASN A 119 -4.25 18.11 17.80
C ASN A 119 -4.83 19.33 17.04
N PRO A 120 -5.51 20.28 17.73
CA PRO A 120 -6.15 21.43 17.07
C PRO A 120 -5.15 22.46 16.54
N ASP A 121 -3.95 22.54 17.12
CA ASP A 121 -2.91 23.48 16.73
C ASP A 121 -2.19 23.04 15.43
N ARG A 122 -2.38 21.78 15.03
CA ARG A 122 -1.71 21.16 13.87
C ARG A 122 -2.69 20.57 12.85
N PRO A 123 -3.62 21.38 12.29
CA PRO A 123 -4.54 20.92 11.25
C PRO A 123 -3.78 20.47 10.00
N ILE A 124 -4.40 19.57 9.22
CA ILE A 124 -3.81 18.93 8.03
C ILE A 124 -2.98 19.89 7.13
N PRO A 125 -3.45 21.09 6.73
CA PRO A 125 -2.69 21.98 5.83
C PRO A 125 -1.45 22.61 6.48
N SER A 126 -1.36 22.62 7.82
CA SER A 126 -0.16 23.03 8.57
C SER A 126 0.80 21.85 8.73
N TRP A 127 0.28 20.66 9.05
CA TRP A 127 1.07 19.42 9.12
C TRP A 127 1.80 19.14 7.79
N ARG A 128 1.06 19.06 6.67
CA ARG A 128 1.61 18.72 5.35
C ARG A 128 2.73 19.65 4.87
N LYS A 129 2.64 20.96 5.17
CA LYS A 129 3.69 21.92 4.80
C LYS A 129 5.05 21.62 5.43
N ILE A 130 5.05 21.07 6.65
CA ILE A 130 6.29 20.71 7.36
C ILE A 130 6.65 19.24 7.18
N THR A 131 5.69 18.34 6.90
CA THR A 131 5.91 16.90 6.65
C THR A 131 5.94 16.49 5.18
N ASN A 132 5.93 17.43 4.22
CA ASN A 132 6.14 17.08 2.81
C ASN A 132 7.53 16.44 2.63
N ARG A 133 7.54 15.12 2.37
CA ARG A 133 8.74 14.27 2.26
C ARG A 133 8.66 13.32 1.07
N PHE A 134 7.73 13.51 0.13
CA PHE A 134 7.40 12.52 -0.91
C PHE A 134 8.62 11.86 -1.58
N ASP A 135 9.57 12.65 -2.08
CA ASP A 135 10.77 12.12 -2.76
C ASP A 135 11.66 11.32 -1.80
N LYS A 136 11.83 11.83 -0.56
CA LYS A 136 12.58 11.18 0.51
C LYS A 136 11.92 9.87 0.96
N THR A 137 10.59 9.82 1.04
CA THR A 137 9.83 8.59 1.33
C THR A 137 10.01 7.54 0.23
N VAL A 138 10.04 7.96 -1.03
CA VAL A 138 10.27 7.08 -2.19
C VAL A 138 11.73 6.61 -2.26
N GLU A 139 12.69 7.42 -1.81
CA GLU A 139 14.10 7.04 -1.61
C GLU A 139 14.23 6.02 -0.45
N ASP A 140 13.63 6.30 0.70
CA ASP A 140 13.65 5.43 1.89
C ASP A 140 13.05 4.06 1.58
N ALA A 141 11.88 4.02 0.93
CA ALA A 141 11.29 2.76 0.52
C ALA A 141 12.23 1.96 -0.39
N LYS A 142 12.96 2.60 -1.32
CA LYS A 142 13.98 1.94 -2.17
C LYS A 142 15.13 1.34 -1.37
N HIS A 143 15.68 2.08 -0.41
CA HIS A 143 16.75 1.55 0.46
C HIS A 143 16.27 0.35 1.30
N ILE A 144 15.05 0.42 1.84
CA ILE A 144 14.43 -0.67 2.62
C ILE A 144 14.22 -1.92 1.76
N ILE A 145 13.80 -1.79 0.51
CA ILE A 145 13.65 -2.93 -0.42
C ILE A 145 14.99 -3.61 -0.68
N GLU A 146 16.06 -2.84 -0.92
CA GLU A 146 17.39 -3.42 -1.13
C GLU A 146 17.96 -4.01 0.18
N ALA A 147 17.62 -3.46 1.35
CA ALA A 147 17.93 -4.06 2.64
C ALA A 147 17.19 -5.39 2.89
N LEU A 148 15.92 -5.50 2.45
CA LEU A 148 15.16 -6.75 2.48
C LEU A 148 15.74 -7.80 1.51
N LYS A 149 16.08 -7.41 0.28
CA LYS A 149 16.79 -8.28 -0.69
C LYS A 149 18.15 -8.73 -0.14
N GLY A 150 18.88 -7.84 0.53
CA GLY A 150 20.13 -8.15 1.22
C GLY A 150 19.98 -9.14 2.38
N LYS A 151 18.82 -9.18 3.05
CA LYS A 151 18.44 -10.23 4.02
C LYS A 151 17.98 -11.54 3.34
N GLY A 152 17.93 -11.60 2.02
CA GLY A 152 17.65 -12.81 1.24
C GLY A 152 16.19 -12.99 0.80
N VAL A 153 15.39 -11.92 0.81
CA VAL A 153 14.06 -11.88 0.18
C VAL A 153 14.21 -11.87 -1.35
N SER A 154 13.45 -12.67 -2.09
CA SER A 154 13.43 -12.63 -3.58
C SER A 154 12.46 -11.57 -4.10
N SER A 155 11.26 -11.55 -3.56
CA SER A 155 10.13 -10.78 -4.08
C SER A 155 9.55 -9.85 -3.00
N VAL A 156 9.39 -8.56 -3.33
CA VAL A 156 8.84 -7.54 -2.42
C VAL A 156 7.57 -6.94 -3.02
N GLY A 157 6.45 -7.12 -2.32
CA GLY A 157 5.19 -6.41 -2.56
C GLY A 157 5.02 -5.21 -1.63
N ALA A 158 3.99 -4.40 -1.86
CA ALA A 158 3.62 -3.35 -0.92
C ALA A 158 2.10 -3.04 -0.93
N ALA A 159 1.63 -2.44 0.16
CA ALA A 159 0.23 -2.10 0.39
C ALA A 159 0.14 -0.67 0.95
N GLY A 160 -0.46 0.25 0.20
CA GLY A 160 -0.51 1.68 0.53
C GLY A 160 -1.91 2.15 0.90
N PHE A 161 -2.06 2.76 2.08
CA PHE A 161 -3.34 3.22 2.62
C PHE A 161 -3.42 4.76 2.56
N CYS A 162 -4.47 5.33 1.97
CA CYS A 162 -4.61 6.78 1.77
C CYS A 162 -3.33 7.41 1.15
N TRP A 163 -2.56 8.14 1.95
CA TRP A 163 -1.27 8.74 1.58
C TRP A 163 -0.23 7.72 1.15
N GLY A 164 -0.17 6.56 1.80
CA GLY A 164 0.71 5.45 1.40
C GLY A 164 0.41 4.96 -0.02
N GLY A 165 -0.84 5.12 -0.49
CA GLY A 165 -1.25 4.86 -1.87
C GLY A 165 -0.44 5.68 -2.89
N LYS A 166 -0.13 6.95 -2.59
CA LYS A 166 0.72 7.79 -3.45
C LYS A 166 2.14 7.26 -3.53
N ILE A 167 2.74 6.99 -2.36
CA ILE A 167 4.12 6.52 -2.25
C ILE A 167 4.31 5.26 -3.08
N VAL A 168 3.38 4.32 -2.93
CA VAL A 168 3.53 3.01 -3.51
C VAL A 168 3.21 3.01 -5.02
N VAL A 169 2.28 3.85 -5.51
CA VAL A 169 2.15 4.13 -6.96
C VAL A 169 3.49 4.60 -7.54
N ALA A 170 4.18 5.54 -6.88
CA ALA A 170 5.49 6.04 -7.30
C ALA A 170 6.65 5.02 -7.21
N LEU A 171 6.39 3.85 -6.63
CA LEU A 171 7.32 2.71 -6.55
C LEU A 171 7.06 1.66 -7.66
N SER A 172 5.89 1.71 -8.29
CA SER A 172 5.59 0.92 -9.51
C SER A 172 6.21 1.56 -10.76
N LYS A 173 6.34 0.78 -11.83
CA LYS A 173 6.68 1.30 -13.18
C LYS A 173 5.42 1.33 -14.06
N PRO A 174 5.25 2.33 -14.94
CA PRO A 174 4.36 2.20 -16.09
C PRO A 174 4.82 1.09 -17.04
N GLY A 175 3.93 0.66 -17.93
CA GLY A 175 4.32 0.01 -19.19
C GLY A 175 3.72 -1.36 -19.46
N LEU A 176 3.53 -2.23 -18.47
CA LEU A 176 2.85 -3.53 -18.64
C LEU A 176 2.11 -3.92 -17.37
N THR A 177 0.81 -4.23 -17.51
CA THR A 177 -0.10 -4.44 -16.39
C THR A 177 -1.04 -5.60 -16.63
N LYS A 178 -1.19 -6.44 -15.60
CA LYS A 178 -2.43 -7.17 -15.35
C LYS A 178 -3.01 -6.58 -14.06
N LEU A 179 -3.83 -5.54 -14.27
CA LEU A 179 -4.86 -4.87 -13.43
C LEU A 179 -4.74 -4.97 -11.90
N SER A 180 -4.81 -3.91 -11.06
CA SER A 180 -4.73 -2.40 -11.15
C SER A 180 -4.76 -1.84 -9.68
N PRO A 181 -4.01 -0.83 -9.18
CA PRO A 181 -3.24 -0.75 -7.86
C PRO A 181 -4.01 -0.85 -6.49
N LEU A 182 -3.72 -1.59 -5.39
CA LEU A 182 -2.61 -2.31 -4.65
C LEU A 182 -1.30 -2.59 -5.37
N ILE A 183 -0.13 -2.50 -4.72
CA ILE A 183 1.08 -2.11 -5.49
C ILE A 183 2.39 -2.82 -5.09
N SER A 184 2.88 -3.70 -5.96
CA SER A 184 4.17 -4.41 -5.83
C SER A 184 5.36 -3.63 -6.43
N LEU A 185 6.57 -4.22 -6.46
CA LEU A 185 7.80 -3.42 -6.42
C LEU A 185 9.04 -3.89 -7.24
N SER A 186 9.62 -2.93 -7.97
CA SER A 186 10.99 -2.91 -8.53
C SER A 186 11.37 -3.93 -9.62
N GLY A 187 11.02 -3.61 -10.87
CA GLY A 187 11.73 -4.09 -12.07
C GLY A 187 11.05 -5.24 -12.81
N VAL A 188 10.70 -5.00 -14.07
CA VAL A 188 9.78 -5.79 -14.90
C VAL A 188 8.32 -5.66 -14.41
N GLU A 189 7.50 -5.02 -15.27
CA GLU A 189 6.08 -5.36 -15.52
C GLU A 189 5.24 -5.74 -14.27
N VAL A 190 4.73 -4.76 -13.53
CA VAL A 190 4.25 -4.95 -12.15
C VAL A 190 2.71 -5.04 -12.04
N PRO A 191 2.14 -6.18 -11.56
CA PRO A 191 0.71 -6.33 -11.25
C PRO A 191 0.25 -5.56 -10.01
N ILE A 192 -1.08 -5.42 -9.88
CA ILE A 192 -1.68 -4.36 -9.05
C ILE A 192 -3.15 -4.71 -8.53
N ALA A 193 -3.84 -4.11 -7.51
CA ALA A 193 -5.32 -4.37 -7.17
C ALA A 193 -6.19 -3.31 -6.36
N ILE A 194 -7.22 -2.64 -6.94
CA ILE A 194 -7.80 -1.38 -6.37
C ILE A 194 -8.81 -1.55 -5.24
N LEU A 195 -8.29 -1.34 -4.03
CA LEU A 195 -9.03 -1.01 -2.81
C LEU A 195 -9.77 0.35 -2.93
N ALA A 196 -11.08 0.38 -3.20
CA ALA A 196 -11.85 1.64 -3.29
C ALA A 196 -13.27 1.53 -2.71
N GLY A 197 -13.68 2.51 -1.89
CA GLY A 197 -15.01 2.60 -1.28
C GLY A 197 -15.99 3.48 -2.06
N GLU A 198 -17.28 3.11 -2.07
CA GLU A 198 -18.35 3.82 -2.79
C GLU A 198 -18.58 5.26 -2.31
N LEU A 199 -18.34 5.54 -1.03
CA LEU A 199 -18.55 6.84 -0.40
C LEU A 199 -17.23 7.62 -0.16
N ASP A 200 -16.14 7.24 -0.84
CA ASP A 200 -14.87 7.95 -0.75
C ASP A 200 -14.94 9.29 -1.49
N THR A 201 -14.80 10.39 -0.73
CA THR A 201 -14.83 11.77 -1.27
C THR A 201 -13.43 12.34 -1.57
N ILE A 202 -12.37 11.62 -1.18
CA ILE A 202 -10.95 11.97 -1.40
C ILE A 202 -10.42 11.25 -2.65
N CYS A 203 -10.89 10.04 -2.93
CA CYS A 203 -10.67 9.32 -4.19
C CYS A 203 -12.01 8.79 -4.78
N PRO A 204 -12.78 9.65 -5.47
CA PRO A 204 -14.13 9.29 -5.94
C PRO A 204 -14.19 8.06 -6.86
N PRO A 205 -15.27 7.24 -6.80
CA PRO A 205 -15.43 6.03 -7.61
C PRO A 205 -15.27 6.23 -9.12
N GLU A 206 -15.64 7.40 -9.65
CA GLU A 206 -15.53 7.74 -11.08
C GLU A 206 -14.07 7.80 -11.53
N ARG A 207 -13.18 8.27 -10.65
CA ARG A 207 -11.74 8.36 -10.86
C ARG A 207 -11.06 7.00 -10.73
N VAL A 208 -11.48 6.21 -9.74
CA VAL A 208 -11.05 4.83 -9.61
C VAL A 208 -11.32 4.07 -10.90
N LYS A 209 -12.53 4.17 -11.45
CA LYS A 209 -12.91 3.54 -12.73
C LYS A 209 -12.07 4.03 -13.92
N GLN A 210 -11.68 5.32 -13.95
CA GLN A 210 -10.77 5.84 -14.98
C GLN A 210 -9.38 5.19 -14.90
N TYR A 211 -8.84 5.00 -13.70
CA TYR A 211 -7.57 4.31 -13.50
C TYR A 211 -7.67 2.79 -13.78
N GLU A 212 -8.74 2.13 -13.34
CA GLU A 212 -9.04 0.73 -13.69
C GLU A 212 -9.07 0.54 -15.22
N GLN A 213 -9.74 1.43 -15.95
CA GLN A 213 -9.83 1.37 -17.42
C GLN A 213 -8.49 1.59 -18.12
N ALA A 214 -7.70 2.57 -17.70
CA ALA A 214 -6.39 2.83 -18.28
C ALA A 214 -5.38 1.69 -18.02
N LEU A 215 -5.49 1.03 -16.86
CA LEU A 215 -4.63 -0.09 -16.46
C LEU A 215 -5.13 -1.45 -16.96
N ALA A 216 -6.37 -1.51 -17.48
CA ALA A 216 -6.95 -2.67 -18.18
C ALA A 216 -6.46 -2.80 -19.63
N ALA A 217 -6.05 -1.68 -20.25
CA ALA A 217 -5.56 -1.65 -21.62
C ALA A 217 -4.25 -2.44 -21.69
N LYS A 218 -4.26 -3.57 -22.43
CA LYS A 218 -3.10 -4.47 -22.52
C LYS A 218 -1.99 -3.81 -23.34
N PRO A 219 -0.84 -3.44 -22.76
CA PRO A 219 0.15 -2.65 -23.49
C PRO A 219 1.06 -3.50 -24.39
N GLU A 220 0.90 -4.83 -24.37
CA GLU A 220 1.84 -5.81 -24.94
C GLU A 220 2.09 -5.64 -26.46
N ASP A 221 1.18 -5.00 -27.20
CA ASP A 221 1.30 -4.68 -28.63
C ASP A 221 0.86 -3.24 -29.02
N ASP A 222 0.46 -2.39 -28.06
CA ASP A 222 -0.24 -1.11 -28.34
C ASP A 222 0.45 0.11 -27.67
N PRO A 223 1.13 0.98 -28.45
CA PRO A 223 1.73 2.22 -27.94
C PRO A 223 0.74 3.24 -27.38
N GLU A 224 -0.52 3.26 -27.82
CA GLU A 224 -1.54 4.14 -27.25
C GLU A 224 -1.98 3.64 -25.87
N ALA A 225 -2.06 2.32 -25.66
CA ALA A 225 -2.29 1.71 -24.35
C ALA A 225 -1.12 1.93 -23.39
N VAL A 226 0.14 1.78 -23.83
CA VAL A 226 1.34 2.12 -23.03
C VAL A 226 1.26 3.58 -22.56
N LYS A 227 0.99 4.50 -23.49
CA LYS A 227 0.86 5.93 -23.20
C LYS A 227 -0.31 6.24 -22.25
N ALA A 228 -1.45 5.60 -22.42
CA ALA A 228 -2.61 5.77 -21.54
C ALA A 228 -2.32 5.29 -20.11
N ALA A 229 -1.57 4.21 -19.94
CA ALA A 229 -1.12 3.74 -18.63
C ALA A 229 -0.09 4.69 -17.99
N GLU A 230 0.83 5.27 -18.78
CA GLU A 230 1.75 6.32 -18.32
C GLU A 230 1.02 7.59 -17.89
N GLU A 231 0.07 8.08 -18.69
CA GLU A 231 -0.73 9.28 -18.39
C GLU A 231 -1.64 9.06 -17.17
N ALA A 232 -2.22 7.87 -17.00
CA ALA A 232 -2.99 7.52 -15.81
C ALA A 232 -2.12 7.36 -14.55
N HIS A 233 -0.91 6.79 -14.67
CA HIS A 233 0.05 6.76 -13.57
C HIS A 233 0.43 8.17 -13.13
N GLN A 234 0.72 9.06 -14.06
CA GLN A 234 1.05 10.45 -13.75
C GLN A 234 -0.16 11.23 -13.21
N ASP A 235 -1.38 10.98 -13.69
CA ASP A 235 -2.59 11.58 -13.10
C ASP A 235 -2.87 11.08 -11.69
N MET A 236 -2.64 9.79 -11.36
CA MET A 236 -2.71 9.31 -9.98
C MET A 236 -1.76 10.10 -9.06
N LEU A 237 -0.50 10.28 -9.47
CA LEU A 237 0.48 11.06 -8.71
C LEU A 237 0.05 12.53 -8.58
N ASN A 238 -0.47 13.14 -9.67
CA ASN A 238 -0.96 14.52 -9.70
C ASN A 238 -2.23 14.72 -8.85
N TRP A 239 -3.12 13.71 -8.80
CA TRP A 239 -4.32 13.73 -7.97
C TRP A 239 -3.97 13.66 -6.48
N PHE A 240 -3.11 12.71 -6.10
CA PHE A 240 -2.59 12.68 -4.73
C PHE A 240 -1.84 13.98 -4.40
N ASP A 241 -1.10 14.57 -5.33
CA ASP A 241 -0.53 15.91 -5.15
C ASP A 241 -1.59 16.99 -4.90
N LYS A 242 -2.70 16.99 -5.66
CA LYS A 242 -3.73 18.03 -5.52
C LYS A 242 -4.54 17.92 -4.22
N TYR A 243 -4.72 16.71 -3.67
CA TYR A 243 -5.57 16.48 -2.49
C TYR A 243 -4.79 16.12 -1.21
N LEU A 244 -3.52 15.71 -1.33
CA LEU A 244 -2.62 15.36 -0.22
C LEU A 244 -1.37 16.26 -0.07
N LYS A 245 -1.27 17.40 -0.78
CA LYS A 245 -0.37 18.54 -0.44
C LYS A 245 -0.92 19.43 0.68
#